data_AF-A0A1W9RLQ0-F1
#
_entry.id   AF-A0A1W9RLQ0-F1
#
_cell.length_a   1.000
_cell.length_b   1.000
_cell.length_c   1.000
_cell.angle_alpha   90.00
_cell.angle_beta   90.00
_cell.angle_gamma   90.00
#
_symmetry.space_group_name_H-M   'P 1'
#
loop_
_entity.id
_entity.type
_entity.pdbx_description
1 polymer ?
#
loop_
_entity_poly.entity_id
_entity_poly.type
_entity_poly.pdbx_seq_one_letter_code
_entity_poly.pdbx_strand_id
1 'polypeptide(L)'
;MGNGKKIIKWFLLIVGGIVFGLSIALNIYVLTGGKKFTRYHVAAAEKIIGLKFTGKERAQMLPMLRRNLSKYRQMRQIDLENSVSPAILFQPIPPGKTIPVKQGVFVSPALPKISAPKNCDELAFATIPELAYLIRTRQVTSLELTKMFIDRLKKYSPKLECTVTLTEDLALEQAKRADEEIAAGKYRGLLHGIPYGAKDLLATRGYKTTWGAAPYKDQMIDMDATVIKKLHEAGAILVAKLTLGALAMGDVWFGGKTRNPWDITRGSSGSSAGPASAVAAGLV
;
A
#
# COMPACT_ATOMS: atom_id res chain seq x y z
N MET A 1 11.68 57.62 55.12
CA MET A 1 12.57 56.93 54.15
C MET A 1 12.22 55.45 53.88
N GLY A 2 10.94 55.01 54.01
CA GLY A 2 10.57 53.58 53.92
C GLY A 2 9.95 53.10 52.60
N ASN A 3 9.18 53.93 51.88
CA ASN A 3 8.40 53.48 50.72
C ASN A 3 9.18 53.43 49.39
N GLY A 4 10.16 54.32 49.18
CA GLY A 4 10.97 54.32 47.96
C GLY A 4 11.80 53.04 47.78
N LYS A 5 12.33 52.48 48.88
CA LYS A 5 13.11 51.23 48.85
C LYS A 5 12.27 49.99 48.48
N LYS A 6 10.97 49.98 48.82
CA LYS A 6 10.06 48.87 48.45
C LYS A 6 9.69 48.91 46.96
N ILE A 7 9.43 50.09 46.41
CA ILE A 7 9.09 50.27 44.99
C ILE A 7 10.28 49.89 44.10
N ILE A 8 11.49 50.30 44.48
CA ILE A 8 12.72 49.93 43.76
C ILE A 8 12.95 48.41 43.79
N LYS A 9 12.69 47.74 44.92
CA LYS A 9 12.78 46.28 45.04
C LYS A 9 11.79 45.56 44.11
N TRP A 10 10.54 46.01 44.05
CA TRP A 10 9.52 45.42 43.17
C TRP A 10 9.84 45.65 41.70
N PHE A 11 10.31 46.83 41.34
CA PHE A 11 10.74 47.15 39.98
C PHE A 11 11.93 46.27 39.54
N LEU A 12 12.94 46.10 40.40
CA LEU A 12 14.09 45.23 40.13
C LEU A 12 13.70 43.74 40.01
N LEU A 13 12.72 43.26 40.80
CA LEU A 13 12.21 41.90 40.70
C LEU A 13 11.44 41.66 39.39
N ILE A 14 10.61 42.62 38.96
CA ILE A 14 9.85 42.53 37.71
C ILE A 14 10.80 42.59 36.50
N VAL A 15 11.73 43.54 36.49
CA VAL A 15 12.73 43.67 35.42
C VAL A 15 13.63 42.42 35.40
N GLY A 16 14.07 41.94 36.56
CA GLY A 16 14.85 40.70 36.67
C GLY A 16 14.10 39.47 36.15
N GLY A 17 12.80 39.34 36.46
CA GLY A 17 11.95 38.25 35.96
C GLY A 17 11.73 38.31 34.44
N ILE A 18 11.54 39.50 33.88
CA ILE A 18 11.40 39.71 32.42
C ILE A 18 12.71 39.38 31.70
N VAL A 19 13.85 39.87 32.21
CA VAL A 19 15.18 39.61 31.64
C VAL A 19 15.51 38.11 31.72
N PHE A 20 15.20 37.45 32.84
CA PHE A 20 15.42 36.02 33.01
C PHE A 20 14.52 35.19 32.07
N GLY A 21 13.24 35.55 31.94
CA GLY A 21 12.31 34.91 31.02
C GLY A 21 12.72 35.07 29.55
N LEU A 22 13.17 36.27 29.15
CA LEU A 22 13.71 36.53 27.81
C LEU A 22 15.00 35.75 27.56
N SER A 23 15.87 35.63 28.55
CA SER A 23 17.13 34.88 28.44
C SER A 23 16.89 33.38 28.31
N ILE A 24 15.90 32.81 29.02
CA ILE A 24 15.47 31.43 28.84
C ILE A 24 14.87 31.22 27.44
N ALA A 25 13.97 32.10 27.00
CA ALA A 25 13.36 32.01 25.67
C ALA A 25 14.40 32.11 24.54
N LEU A 26 15.38 33.01 24.69
CA LEU A 26 16.48 33.18 23.76
C LEU A 26 17.42 31.97 23.77
N ASN A 27 17.76 31.43 24.94
CA ASN A 27 18.55 30.20 25.04
C ASN A 27 17.83 29.00 24.44
N ILE A 28 16.52 28.83 24.66
CA ILE A 28 15.74 27.78 24.00
C ILE A 28 15.72 28.00 22.47
N TYR A 29 15.62 29.24 22.01
CA TYR A 29 15.65 29.58 20.58
C TYR A 29 17.02 29.29 19.93
N VAL A 30 18.11 29.63 20.61
CA VAL A 30 19.50 29.42 20.18
C VAL A 30 19.88 27.94 20.25
N LEU A 31 19.59 27.25 21.36
CA LEU A 31 19.84 25.81 21.54
C LEU A 31 19.02 24.94 20.58
N THR A 32 17.89 25.42 20.08
CA THR A 32 17.09 24.70 19.06
C THR A 32 17.45 25.04 17.62
N GLY A 33 18.52 25.83 17.38
CA GLY A 33 19.13 26.00 16.06
C GLY A 33 18.23 26.66 15.00
N GLY A 34 17.32 27.55 15.41
CA GLY A 34 16.53 28.37 14.47
C GLY A 34 15.29 27.67 13.90
N LYS A 35 14.13 28.27 14.25
CA LYS A 35 12.77 28.05 13.69
C LYS A 35 12.36 26.58 13.50
N LYS A 36 11.76 26.01 14.54
CA LYS A 36 11.00 24.75 14.42
C LYS A 36 9.96 24.88 13.30
N PHE A 37 9.95 23.93 12.37
CA PHE A 37 8.90 23.84 11.35
C PHE A 37 7.56 23.49 12.02
N THR A 38 6.56 24.35 11.82
CA THR A 38 5.28 24.38 12.56
C THR A 38 4.09 24.57 11.61
N ARG A 39 2.87 24.48 12.14
CA ARG A 39 1.63 24.70 11.39
C ARG A 39 1.56 26.09 10.73
N TYR A 40 2.23 27.09 11.31
CA TYR A 40 2.33 28.43 10.72
C TYR A 40 2.98 28.39 9.34
N HIS A 41 4.06 27.61 9.18
CA HIS A 41 4.75 27.48 7.90
C HIS A 41 3.86 26.79 6.85
N VAL A 42 3.04 25.83 7.26
CA VAL A 42 2.05 25.19 6.39
C VAL A 42 0.98 26.20 5.94
N ALA A 43 0.44 26.97 6.89
CA ALA A 43 -0.56 28.00 6.61
C ALA A 43 -0.03 29.15 5.74
N ALA A 44 1.27 29.46 5.83
CA ALA A 44 1.91 30.42 4.92
C ALA A 44 2.03 29.85 3.50
N ALA A 45 2.44 28.58 3.36
CA ALA A 45 2.55 27.90 2.07
C ALA A 45 1.19 27.71 1.37
N GLU A 46 0.12 27.49 2.13
CA GLU A 46 -1.28 27.42 1.65
C GLU A 46 -1.64 28.63 0.77
N LYS A 47 -1.16 29.83 1.13
CA LYS A 47 -1.39 31.06 0.35
C LYS A 47 -0.71 31.02 -1.03
N ILE A 48 0.43 30.34 -1.13
CA ILE A 48 1.21 30.23 -2.37
C ILE A 48 0.57 29.18 -3.29
N ILE A 49 0.16 28.04 -2.74
CA ILE A 49 -0.35 26.90 -3.52
C ILE A 49 -1.86 26.98 -3.79
N GLY A 50 -2.58 27.95 -3.22
CA GLY A 50 -4.01 28.14 -3.43
C GLY A 50 -4.91 27.09 -2.75
N LEU A 51 -4.42 26.40 -1.71
CA LEU A 51 -5.18 25.41 -0.95
C LEU A 51 -5.47 25.90 0.48
N LYS A 52 -6.51 25.37 1.12
CA LYS A 52 -6.85 25.67 2.53
C LYS A 52 -7.02 24.37 3.31
N PHE A 53 -6.35 24.29 4.46
CA PHE A 53 -6.45 23.15 5.35
C PHE A 53 -6.92 23.55 6.75
N THR A 54 -7.61 22.64 7.43
CA THR A 54 -7.96 22.77 8.85
C THR A 54 -6.71 22.72 9.72
N GLY A 55 -6.83 23.22 10.96
CA GLY A 55 -5.73 23.13 11.93
C GLY A 55 -5.27 21.69 12.22
N LYS A 56 -6.18 20.71 12.09
CA LYS A 56 -5.91 19.28 12.26
C LYS A 56 -5.13 18.72 11.08
N GLU A 57 -5.54 19.00 9.85
CA GLU A 57 -4.83 18.57 8.63
C GLU A 57 -3.42 19.16 8.58
N ARG A 58 -3.26 20.45 8.91
CA ARG A 58 -1.94 21.09 9.08
C ARG A 58 -1.06 20.34 10.05
N ALA A 59 -1.62 19.89 11.18
CA ALA A 59 -0.89 19.12 12.17
C ALA A 59 -0.43 17.76 11.63
N GLN A 60 -1.33 17.07 10.91
CA GLN A 60 -1.06 15.75 10.33
C GLN A 60 0.06 15.77 9.28
N MET A 61 0.24 16.89 8.56
CA MET A 61 1.33 17.03 7.59
C MET A 61 2.72 17.20 8.23
N LEU A 62 2.82 17.71 9.46
CA LEU A 62 4.10 18.12 10.06
C LEU A 62 5.16 17.01 10.11
N PRO A 63 4.86 15.75 10.48
CA PRO A 63 5.89 14.71 10.55
C PRO A 63 6.55 14.44 9.20
N MET A 64 5.76 14.38 8.12
CA MET A 64 6.27 14.20 6.76
C MET A 64 7.09 15.41 6.30
N LEU A 65 6.56 16.62 6.49
CA LEU A 65 7.25 17.85 6.09
C LEU A 65 8.57 18.05 6.84
N ARG A 66 8.62 17.69 8.13
CA ARG A 66 9.87 17.71 8.92
C ARG A 66 10.89 16.70 8.42
N ARG A 67 10.47 15.47 8.08
CA ARG A 67 11.36 14.48 7.44
C ARG A 67 11.88 14.99 6.10
N ASN A 68 11.04 15.57 5.26
CA ASN A 68 11.47 16.14 3.98
C ASN A 68 12.47 17.27 4.18
N LEU A 69 12.19 18.20 5.11
CA LEU A 69 13.14 19.26 5.46
C LEU A 69 14.48 18.70 5.92
N SER A 70 14.49 17.67 6.76
CA SER A 70 15.73 17.03 7.19
C SER A 70 16.48 16.39 6.02
N LYS A 71 15.78 15.70 5.11
CA LYS A 71 16.39 15.13 3.89
C LYS A 71 16.98 16.23 2.99
N TYR A 72 16.27 17.32 2.76
CA TYR A 72 16.78 18.44 1.96
C TYR A 72 18.00 19.10 2.59
N ARG A 73 18.05 19.21 3.92
CA ARG A 73 19.24 19.71 4.62
C ARG A 73 20.44 18.78 4.41
N GLN A 74 20.25 17.46 4.50
CA GLN A 74 21.30 16.47 4.22
C GLN A 74 21.75 16.55 2.74
N MET A 75 20.81 16.62 1.80
CA MET A 75 21.15 16.74 0.37
C MET A 75 21.96 18.01 0.07
N ARG A 76 21.68 19.13 0.75
CA ARG A 76 22.42 20.39 0.58
C ARG A 76 23.81 20.39 1.23
N GLN A 77 24.14 19.38 2.04
CA GLN A 77 25.50 19.19 2.57
C GLN A 77 26.39 18.45 1.56
N ILE A 78 25.80 17.85 0.52
CA ILE A 78 26.54 17.23 -0.57
C ILE A 78 26.98 18.35 -1.51
N ASP A 79 28.28 18.56 -1.61
CA ASP A 79 28.87 19.45 -2.60
C ASP A 79 28.91 18.73 -3.95
N LEU A 80 28.27 19.31 -4.96
CA LEU A 80 28.23 18.79 -6.32
C LEU A 80 28.90 19.82 -7.21
N GLU A 81 29.98 19.42 -7.88
CA GLU A 81 30.59 20.29 -8.88
C GLU A 81 29.58 20.63 -9.98
N ASN A 82 29.64 21.87 -10.50
CA ASN A 82 28.80 22.30 -11.62
C ASN A 82 29.04 21.46 -12.90
N SER A 83 30.13 20.70 -12.96
CA SER A 83 30.48 19.74 -14.01
C SER A 83 29.65 18.46 -13.96
N VAL A 84 29.07 18.12 -12.80
CA VAL A 84 28.25 16.92 -12.61
C VAL A 84 26.93 17.10 -13.36
N SER A 85 26.81 16.39 -14.49
CA SER A 85 25.57 16.40 -15.26
C SER A 85 24.43 15.81 -14.45
N PRO A 86 23.24 16.47 -14.41
CA PRO A 86 22.08 15.87 -13.78
C PRO A 86 21.72 14.55 -14.48
N ALA A 87 21.13 13.61 -13.74
CA ALA A 87 20.60 12.38 -14.33
C ALA A 87 19.39 12.70 -15.22
N ILE A 88 19.65 13.06 -16.48
CA ILE A 88 18.63 13.42 -17.48
C ILE A 88 18.06 12.19 -18.20
N LEU A 89 18.75 11.05 -18.11
CA LEU A 89 18.35 9.81 -18.76
C LEU A 89 18.23 8.70 -17.72
N PHE A 90 17.01 8.20 -17.53
CA PHE A 90 16.80 6.92 -16.87
C PHE A 90 16.79 5.83 -17.95
N GLN A 91 17.89 5.07 -18.06
CA GLN A 91 17.97 3.92 -18.94
C GLN A 91 17.85 2.63 -18.12
N PRO A 92 16.64 2.02 -18.04
CA PRO A 92 16.42 0.81 -17.23
C PRO A 92 16.99 -0.46 -17.88
N ILE A 93 17.61 -0.35 -19.06
CA ILE A 93 18.11 -1.47 -19.84
C ILE A 93 19.50 -1.83 -19.32
N PRO A 94 19.72 -3.05 -18.80
CA PRO A 94 21.05 -3.48 -18.39
C PRO A 94 22.04 -3.39 -19.57
N PRO A 95 23.33 -3.09 -19.33
CA PRO A 95 24.34 -3.05 -20.37
C PRO A 95 24.33 -4.32 -21.24
N GLY A 96 24.35 -4.15 -22.57
CA GLY A 96 24.32 -5.25 -23.54
C GLY A 96 22.95 -5.93 -23.70
N LYS A 97 21.88 -5.41 -23.10
CA LYS A 97 20.51 -5.88 -23.32
C LYS A 97 19.75 -4.94 -24.26
N THR A 98 18.73 -5.48 -24.92
CA THR A 98 17.75 -4.72 -25.70
C THR A 98 16.37 -4.98 -25.13
N ILE A 99 15.47 -3.98 -25.18
CA ILE A 99 14.07 -4.21 -24.85
C ILE A 99 13.42 -4.88 -26.05
N PRO A 100 12.79 -6.06 -25.90
CA PRO A 100 12.00 -6.64 -26.98
C PRO A 100 10.83 -5.71 -27.31
N VAL A 101 10.80 -5.21 -28.54
CA VAL A 101 9.74 -4.31 -29.03
C VAL A 101 8.48 -5.06 -29.49
N LYS A 102 8.59 -6.38 -29.69
CA LYS A 102 7.47 -7.25 -30.02
C LYS A 102 7.22 -8.19 -28.85
N GLN A 103 5.97 -8.21 -28.38
CA GLN A 103 5.55 -9.20 -27.40
C GLN A 103 5.46 -10.57 -28.08
N GLY A 104 6.22 -11.55 -27.57
CA GLY A 104 6.13 -12.92 -28.05
C GLY A 104 4.78 -13.56 -27.73
N VAL A 105 4.47 -14.65 -28.44
CA VAL A 105 3.33 -15.50 -28.09
C VAL A 105 3.66 -16.24 -26.80
N PHE A 106 2.78 -16.14 -25.81
CA PHE A 106 2.93 -16.95 -24.59
C PHE A 106 2.72 -18.42 -24.94
N VAL A 107 3.77 -19.23 -24.72
CA VAL A 107 3.70 -20.69 -24.84
C VAL A 107 3.52 -21.23 -23.42
N SER A 108 2.36 -21.83 -23.16
CA SER A 108 2.11 -22.48 -21.87
C SER A 108 3.11 -23.62 -21.68
N PRO A 109 3.82 -23.70 -20.53
CA PRO A 109 4.62 -24.87 -20.22
C PRO A 109 3.73 -26.12 -20.12
N ALA A 110 4.34 -27.29 -20.28
CA ALA A 110 3.66 -28.55 -20.03
C ALA A 110 3.19 -28.59 -18.57
N LEU A 111 1.92 -28.91 -18.36
CA LEU A 111 1.35 -28.99 -17.02
C LEU A 111 1.97 -30.18 -16.27
N PRO A 112 2.41 -30.00 -15.02
CA PRO A 112 2.93 -31.11 -14.23
C PRO A 112 1.81 -32.09 -13.93
N LYS A 113 2.07 -33.39 -14.14
CA LYS A 113 1.10 -34.45 -13.83
C LYS A 113 1.17 -34.76 -12.34
N ILE A 114 0.21 -34.24 -11.58
CA ILE A 114 0.16 -34.40 -10.12
C ILE A 114 -1.21 -34.90 -9.66
N SER A 115 -1.26 -35.48 -8.46
CA SER A 115 -2.53 -35.80 -7.80
C SER A 115 -2.92 -34.67 -6.85
N ALA A 116 -4.23 -34.43 -6.67
CA ALA A 116 -4.69 -33.44 -5.70
C ALA A 116 -4.16 -33.79 -4.28
N PRO A 117 -3.43 -32.88 -3.62
CA PRO A 117 -2.99 -33.12 -2.26
C PRO A 117 -4.21 -33.22 -1.34
N LYS A 118 -4.12 -34.12 -0.35
CA LYS A 118 -5.19 -34.28 0.66
C LYS A 118 -5.23 -33.12 1.66
N ASN A 119 -4.10 -32.41 1.80
CA ASN A 119 -3.92 -31.32 2.73
C ASN A 119 -4.26 -29.98 2.05
N CYS A 120 -5.18 -29.23 2.65
CA CYS A 120 -5.56 -27.89 2.17
C CYS A 120 -4.39 -26.90 2.20
N ASP A 121 -3.44 -27.04 3.13
CA ASP A 121 -2.27 -26.16 3.18
C ASP A 121 -1.32 -26.42 2.00
N GLU A 122 -1.10 -27.68 1.63
CA GLU A 122 -0.32 -28.02 0.44
C GLU A 122 -1.00 -27.50 -0.84
N LEU A 123 -2.33 -27.65 -0.94
CA LEU A 123 -3.07 -27.13 -2.08
C LEU A 123 -2.99 -25.60 -2.17
N ALA A 124 -3.00 -24.89 -1.04
CA ALA A 124 -2.92 -23.44 -0.99
C ALA A 124 -1.56 -22.87 -1.43
N PHE A 125 -0.50 -23.67 -1.40
CA PHE A 125 0.84 -23.30 -1.89
C PHE A 125 1.20 -23.95 -3.22
N ALA A 126 0.29 -24.71 -3.84
CA ALA A 126 0.48 -25.25 -5.18
C ALA A 126 0.63 -24.12 -6.20
N THR A 127 1.50 -24.33 -7.18
CA THR A 127 1.77 -23.37 -8.23
C THR A 127 0.62 -23.27 -9.23
N ILE A 128 0.57 -22.19 -10.01
CA ILE A 128 -0.47 -22.01 -11.05
C ILE A 128 -0.53 -23.18 -12.03
N PRO A 129 0.58 -23.73 -12.58
CA PRO A 129 0.52 -24.90 -13.45
C PRO A 129 -0.03 -26.16 -12.76
N GLU A 130 0.26 -26.35 -11.48
CA GLU A 130 -0.26 -27.47 -10.68
C GLU A 130 -1.78 -27.33 -10.48
N LEU A 131 -2.24 -26.16 -10.02
CA LEU A 131 -3.66 -25.87 -9.87
C LEU A 131 -4.42 -25.98 -11.19
N ALA A 132 -3.85 -25.45 -12.28
CA ALA A 132 -4.41 -25.57 -13.62
C ALA A 132 -4.53 -27.03 -14.07
N TYR A 133 -3.55 -27.87 -13.74
CA TYR A 133 -3.63 -29.31 -14.01
C TYR A 133 -4.76 -29.97 -13.23
N LEU A 134 -4.86 -29.71 -11.93
CA LEU A 134 -5.89 -30.29 -11.05
C LEU A 134 -7.30 -29.89 -11.49
N ILE A 135 -7.51 -28.61 -11.84
CA ILE A 135 -8.78 -28.12 -12.37
C ILE A 135 -9.10 -28.73 -13.73
N ARG A 136 -8.14 -28.70 -14.66
CA ARG A 136 -8.35 -29.23 -16.02
C ARG A 136 -8.64 -30.73 -16.02
N THR A 137 -8.02 -31.48 -15.10
CA THR A 137 -8.27 -32.92 -14.92
C THR A 137 -9.45 -33.22 -13.99
N ARG A 138 -10.15 -32.19 -13.51
CA ARG A 138 -11.31 -32.26 -12.61
C ARG A 138 -11.03 -33.02 -11.30
N GLN A 139 -9.78 -33.02 -10.85
CA GLN A 139 -9.41 -33.53 -9.54
C GLN A 139 -9.82 -32.55 -8.42
N VAL A 140 -9.91 -31.27 -8.74
CA VAL A 140 -10.43 -30.19 -7.89
C VAL A 140 -11.27 -29.28 -8.79
N THR A 141 -12.46 -28.89 -8.35
CA THR A 141 -13.28 -27.91 -9.08
C THR A 141 -12.84 -26.47 -8.78
N SER A 142 -13.10 -25.54 -9.70
CA SER A 142 -12.88 -24.11 -9.46
C SER A 142 -13.69 -23.63 -8.25
N LEU A 143 -14.92 -24.11 -8.08
CA LEU A 143 -15.76 -23.77 -6.94
C LEU A 143 -15.18 -24.24 -5.61
N GLU A 144 -14.68 -25.48 -5.53
CA GLU A 144 -14.02 -25.99 -4.32
C GLU A 144 -12.77 -25.19 -3.98
N LEU A 145 -11.91 -24.93 -4.97
CA LEU A 145 -10.69 -24.15 -4.78
C LEU A 145 -10.99 -22.71 -4.33
N THR A 146 -12.00 -22.10 -4.95
CA THR A 146 -12.45 -20.73 -4.62
C THR A 146 -12.97 -20.64 -3.19
N LYS A 147 -13.82 -21.59 -2.77
CA LYS A 147 -14.32 -21.65 -1.39
C LYS A 147 -13.17 -21.81 -0.40
N MET A 148 -12.22 -22.70 -0.69
CA MET A 148 -11.04 -22.91 0.16
C MET A 148 -10.27 -21.60 0.37
N PHE A 149 -9.96 -20.83 -0.67
CA PHE A 149 -9.23 -19.58 -0.52
C PHE A 149 -10.04 -18.47 0.18
N ILE A 150 -11.35 -18.40 -0.07
CA ILE A 150 -12.24 -17.48 0.68
C ILE A 150 -12.24 -17.81 2.18
N ASP A 151 -12.33 -19.09 2.53
CA ASP A 151 -12.29 -19.53 3.93
C ASP A 151 -10.95 -19.22 4.60
N ARG A 152 -9.84 -19.40 3.87
CA ARG A 152 -8.49 -19.02 4.34
C ARG A 152 -8.38 -17.51 4.53
N LEU A 153 -8.88 -16.70 3.60
CA LEU A 153 -8.90 -15.24 3.74
C LEU A 153 -9.71 -14.82 4.98
N LYS A 154 -10.91 -15.38 5.18
CA LYS A 154 -11.74 -15.13 6.37
C LYS A 154 -11.02 -15.49 7.66
N LYS A 155 -10.27 -16.61 7.67
CA LYS A 155 -9.55 -17.11 8.85
C LYS A 155 -8.30 -16.28 9.20
N TYR A 156 -7.47 -15.94 8.20
CA TYR A 156 -6.13 -15.40 8.44
C TYR A 156 -6.00 -13.90 8.16
N SER A 157 -6.79 -13.34 7.24
CA SER A 157 -6.71 -11.93 6.89
C SER A 157 -6.97 -10.97 8.07
N PRO A 158 -7.89 -11.25 9.02
CA PRO A 158 -8.06 -10.37 10.19
C PRO A 158 -6.79 -10.19 11.02
N LYS A 159 -5.91 -11.22 11.08
CA LYS A 159 -4.62 -11.14 11.78
C LYS A 159 -3.54 -10.46 10.95
N LEU A 160 -3.60 -10.62 9.62
CA LEU A 160 -2.63 -10.07 8.69
C LEU A 160 -3.00 -8.66 8.20
N GLU A 161 -4.23 -8.21 8.42
CA GLU A 161 -4.78 -6.96 7.92
C GLU A 161 -4.51 -6.78 6.41
N CYS A 162 -4.74 -7.84 5.61
CA CYS A 162 -4.32 -7.91 4.20
C CYS A 162 -5.48 -7.84 3.18
N THR A 163 -6.74 -7.78 3.63
CA THR A 163 -7.93 -7.68 2.77
C THR A 163 -8.74 -6.42 3.08
N VAL A 164 -9.14 -5.70 2.03
CA VAL A 164 -10.09 -4.58 2.09
C VAL A 164 -11.52 -5.09 1.94
N THR A 165 -11.75 -5.95 0.96
CA THR A 165 -13.10 -6.44 0.62
C THR A 165 -13.00 -7.85 0.05
N LEU A 166 -13.80 -8.78 0.56
CA LEU A 166 -14.03 -10.08 -0.06
C LEU A 166 -15.05 -9.90 -1.20
N THR A 167 -14.80 -10.53 -2.33
CA THR A 167 -15.69 -10.51 -3.50
C THR A 167 -16.46 -11.82 -3.60
N GLU A 168 -16.91 -12.35 -2.46
CA GLU A 168 -17.39 -13.74 -2.32
C GLU A 168 -18.51 -14.11 -3.29
N ASP A 169 -19.56 -13.29 -3.40
CA ASP A 169 -20.68 -13.57 -4.31
C ASP A 169 -20.20 -13.63 -5.77
N LEU A 170 -19.41 -12.65 -6.21
CA LEU A 170 -18.81 -12.63 -7.55
C LEU A 170 -17.89 -13.84 -7.77
N ALA A 171 -17.07 -14.17 -6.79
CA ALA A 171 -16.13 -15.27 -6.87
C ALA A 171 -16.84 -16.61 -7.06
N LEU A 172 -17.89 -16.85 -6.28
CA LEU A 172 -18.70 -18.07 -6.37
C LEU A 172 -19.47 -18.16 -7.69
N GLU A 173 -19.98 -17.04 -8.21
CA GLU A 173 -20.59 -16.98 -9.54
C GLU A 173 -19.58 -17.31 -10.65
N GLN A 174 -18.42 -16.64 -10.63
CA GLN A 174 -17.36 -16.86 -11.61
C GLN A 174 -16.83 -18.29 -11.58
N ALA A 175 -16.65 -18.87 -10.40
CA ALA A 175 -16.13 -20.22 -10.24
C ALA A 175 -17.09 -21.29 -10.77
N LYS A 176 -18.40 -21.15 -10.48
CA LYS A 176 -19.44 -22.02 -11.06
C LYS A 176 -19.43 -21.95 -12.59
N ARG A 177 -19.36 -20.74 -13.15
CA ARG A 177 -19.27 -20.56 -14.61
C ARG A 177 -18.02 -21.23 -15.20
N ALA A 178 -16.88 -21.10 -14.53
CA ALA A 178 -15.64 -21.75 -14.95
C ALA A 178 -15.80 -23.29 -14.97
N ASP A 179 -16.39 -23.87 -13.92
CA ASP A 179 -16.66 -25.31 -13.86
C ASP A 179 -17.60 -25.78 -14.97
N GLU A 180 -18.67 -25.04 -15.28
CA GLU A 180 -19.59 -25.31 -16.39
C GLU A 180 -18.89 -25.26 -17.75
N GLU A 181 -18.01 -24.27 -17.96
CA GLU A 181 -17.25 -24.14 -19.20
C GLU A 181 -16.22 -25.27 -19.36
N ILE A 182 -15.51 -25.63 -18.29
CA ILE A 182 -14.61 -26.78 -18.25
C ILE A 182 -15.38 -28.09 -18.50
N ALA A 183 -16.58 -28.21 -17.93
CA ALA A 183 -17.47 -29.35 -18.15
C ALA A 183 -17.82 -29.52 -19.63
N ALA A 184 -18.09 -28.40 -20.31
CA ALA A 184 -18.39 -28.30 -21.74
C ALA A 184 -17.16 -28.31 -22.66
N GLY A 185 -15.95 -28.53 -22.14
CA GLY A 185 -14.71 -28.60 -22.93
C GLY A 185 -14.14 -27.24 -23.35
N LYS A 186 -14.67 -26.12 -22.83
CA LYS A 186 -14.24 -24.75 -23.12
C LYS A 186 -13.17 -24.27 -22.14
N TYR A 187 -11.97 -24.84 -22.21
CA TYR A 187 -10.87 -24.42 -21.35
C TYR A 187 -10.14 -23.19 -21.92
N ARG A 188 -10.17 -22.06 -21.21
CA ARG A 188 -9.60 -20.77 -21.70
C ARG A 188 -8.10 -20.61 -21.49
N GLY A 189 -7.45 -21.49 -20.71
CA GLY A 189 -6.00 -21.47 -20.47
C GLY A 189 -5.62 -21.59 -19.01
N LEU A 190 -4.36 -21.29 -18.68
CA LEU A 190 -3.75 -21.53 -17.36
C LEU A 190 -4.49 -20.90 -16.17
N LEU A 191 -5.16 -19.77 -16.37
CA LEU A 191 -5.83 -19.05 -15.29
C LEU A 191 -7.32 -19.39 -15.17
N HIS A 192 -7.85 -20.26 -16.04
CA HIS A 192 -9.27 -20.58 -16.05
C HIS A 192 -9.65 -21.33 -14.77
N GLY A 193 -10.52 -20.72 -13.96
CA GLY A 193 -10.96 -21.24 -12.68
C GLY A 193 -10.02 -20.99 -11.50
N ILE A 194 -8.93 -20.23 -11.70
CA ILE A 194 -7.92 -19.97 -10.66
C ILE A 194 -8.29 -18.73 -9.82
N PRO A 195 -8.41 -18.86 -8.49
CA PRO A 195 -8.59 -17.72 -7.58
C PRO A 195 -7.43 -16.74 -7.58
N TYR A 196 -7.73 -15.45 -7.42
CA TYR A 196 -6.73 -14.41 -7.23
C TYR A 196 -7.24 -13.25 -6.38
N GLY A 197 -6.31 -12.56 -5.72
CA GLY A 197 -6.56 -11.29 -5.04
C GLY A 197 -6.01 -10.10 -5.84
N ALA A 198 -6.82 -9.06 -6.02
CA ALA A 198 -6.40 -7.83 -6.69
C ALA A 198 -6.03 -6.76 -5.65
N LYS A 199 -4.89 -6.09 -5.82
CA LYS A 199 -4.58 -4.88 -5.04
C LYS A 199 -5.74 -3.88 -5.16
N ASP A 200 -6.16 -3.27 -4.05
CA ASP A 200 -7.25 -2.27 -3.97
C ASP A 200 -6.87 -0.89 -4.56
N LEU A 201 -6.04 -0.95 -5.60
CA LEU A 201 -5.72 0.10 -6.56
C LEU A 201 -6.48 -0.11 -7.88
N LEU A 202 -6.70 -1.37 -8.24
CA LEU A 202 -7.23 -1.79 -9.53
C LEU A 202 -8.75 -1.65 -9.49
N ALA A 203 -9.32 -0.79 -10.32
CA ALA A 203 -10.76 -0.61 -10.40
C ALA A 203 -11.45 -1.95 -10.79
N THR A 204 -12.51 -2.28 -10.07
CA THR A 204 -13.40 -3.42 -10.37
C THR A 204 -14.82 -2.92 -10.24
N ARG A 205 -15.60 -2.99 -11.30
CA ARG A 205 -17.00 -2.54 -11.29
C ARG A 205 -17.78 -3.29 -10.21
N GLY A 206 -18.65 -2.58 -9.50
CA GLY A 206 -19.48 -3.15 -8.44
C GLY A 206 -18.76 -3.35 -7.10
N TYR A 207 -17.46 -3.08 -7.02
CA TYR A 207 -16.69 -3.15 -5.77
C TYR A 207 -15.95 -1.85 -5.47
N LYS A 208 -15.74 -1.58 -4.19
CA LYS A 208 -14.96 -0.41 -3.75
C LYS A 208 -13.54 -0.50 -4.28
N THR A 209 -12.97 0.67 -4.59
CA THR A 209 -11.56 0.83 -4.95
C THR A 209 -11.03 2.04 -4.20
N THR A 210 -10.44 1.80 -3.03
CA THR A 210 -10.27 2.85 -2.01
C THR A 210 -8.87 3.47 -1.98
N TRP A 211 -7.93 2.86 -2.70
CA TRP A 211 -6.52 3.23 -2.67
C TRP A 211 -5.89 3.21 -1.27
N GLY A 212 -6.49 2.48 -0.33
CA GLY A 212 -6.04 2.37 1.05
C GLY A 212 -6.13 3.67 1.86
N ALA A 213 -6.75 4.73 1.33
CA ALA A 213 -6.76 6.05 1.94
C ALA A 213 -8.13 6.41 2.52
N ALA A 214 -8.15 6.98 3.73
CA ALA A 214 -9.38 7.26 4.46
C ALA A 214 -10.40 8.14 3.70
N PRO A 215 -10.00 9.19 2.93
CA PRO A 215 -10.95 9.98 2.14
C PRO A 215 -11.65 9.19 1.04
N TYR A 216 -11.05 8.11 0.56
CA TYR A 216 -11.56 7.29 -0.55
C TYR A 216 -12.10 5.94 -0.07
N LYS A 217 -12.31 5.74 1.24
CA LYS A 217 -12.75 4.45 1.84
C LYS A 217 -14.07 3.93 1.26
N ASP A 218 -14.91 4.81 0.73
CA ASP A 218 -16.21 4.49 0.13
C ASP A 218 -16.24 4.72 -1.39
N GLN A 219 -15.07 4.96 -2.01
CA GLN A 219 -14.95 5.22 -3.44
C GLN A 219 -15.36 3.99 -4.27
N MET A 220 -16.27 4.23 -5.22
CA MET A 220 -16.68 3.29 -6.26
C MET A 220 -16.25 3.87 -7.60
N ILE A 221 -15.68 3.03 -8.46
CA ILE A 221 -15.31 3.42 -9.83
C ILE A 221 -16.07 2.50 -10.78
N ASP A 222 -16.92 3.07 -11.63
CA ASP A 222 -17.75 2.30 -12.57
C ASP A 222 -16.98 1.85 -13.82
N MET A 223 -15.84 1.20 -13.60
CA MET A 223 -15.09 0.54 -14.66
C MET A 223 -14.23 -0.57 -14.09
N ASP A 224 -13.88 -1.52 -14.97
CA ASP A 224 -12.81 -2.47 -14.70
C ASP A 224 -11.50 -1.93 -15.25
N ALA A 225 -10.45 -1.98 -14.44
CA ALA A 225 -9.09 -1.78 -14.92
C ALA A 225 -8.77 -2.81 -16.01
N THR A 226 -7.96 -2.44 -17.00
CA THR A 226 -7.62 -3.32 -18.13
C THR A 226 -7.09 -4.69 -17.69
N VAL A 227 -6.30 -4.75 -16.62
CA VAL A 227 -5.80 -6.02 -16.08
C VAL A 227 -6.91 -6.90 -15.50
N ILE A 228 -7.91 -6.31 -14.83
CA ILE A 228 -9.07 -7.04 -14.29
C ILE A 228 -9.89 -7.62 -15.44
N LYS A 229 -10.12 -6.85 -16.52
CA LYS A 229 -10.78 -7.34 -17.73
C LYS A 229 -10.05 -8.54 -18.32
N LYS A 230 -8.73 -8.43 -18.50
CA LYS A 230 -7.90 -9.52 -19.05
C LYS A 230 -7.91 -10.78 -18.18
N LEU A 231 -7.87 -10.63 -16.86
CA LEU A 231 -7.98 -11.76 -15.93
C LEU A 231 -9.35 -12.42 -16.00
N HIS A 232 -10.42 -11.63 -16.07
CA HIS A 232 -11.78 -12.13 -16.26
C HIS A 232 -11.95 -12.86 -17.61
N GLU A 233 -11.45 -12.29 -18.70
CA GLU A 233 -11.43 -12.92 -20.03
C GLU A 233 -10.70 -14.26 -20.01
N ALA A 234 -9.58 -14.36 -19.28
CA ALA A 234 -8.83 -15.60 -19.07
C ALA A 234 -9.54 -16.64 -18.17
N GLY A 235 -10.66 -16.27 -17.54
CA GLY A 235 -11.44 -17.13 -16.64
C GLY A 235 -10.92 -17.16 -15.19
N ALA A 236 -10.08 -16.22 -14.78
CA ALA A 236 -9.61 -16.13 -13.39
C ALA A 236 -10.69 -15.60 -12.45
N ILE A 237 -10.65 -16.05 -11.19
CA ILE A 237 -11.71 -15.81 -10.20
C ILE A 237 -11.25 -14.77 -9.18
N LEU A 238 -11.87 -13.59 -9.17
CA LEU A 238 -11.52 -12.56 -8.18
C LEU A 238 -12.12 -12.93 -6.83
N VAL A 239 -11.30 -13.22 -5.82
CA VAL A 239 -11.76 -13.56 -4.45
C VAL A 239 -11.66 -12.40 -3.45
N ALA A 240 -10.77 -11.44 -3.70
CA ALA A 240 -10.57 -10.32 -2.79
C ALA A 240 -9.96 -9.07 -3.45
N LYS A 241 -10.33 -7.92 -2.89
CA LYS A 241 -9.59 -6.66 -2.96
C LYS A 241 -8.60 -6.63 -1.78
N LEU A 242 -7.31 -6.71 -2.07
CA LEU A 242 -6.22 -6.78 -1.11
C LEU A 242 -5.68 -5.40 -0.76
N THR A 243 -5.22 -5.24 0.47
CA THR A 243 -4.77 -3.94 1.00
C THR A 243 -3.52 -3.40 0.28
N LEU A 244 -3.31 -2.11 0.44
CA LEU A 244 -2.14 -1.38 -0.01
C LEU A 244 -1.87 -0.24 0.96
N GLY A 245 -0.63 0.21 1.08
CA GLY A 245 -0.37 1.49 1.75
C GLY A 245 -1.13 2.62 1.06
N ALA A 246 -1.66 3.54 1.86
CA ALA A 246 -2.49 4.64 1.39
C ALA A 246 -1.83 5.37 0.21
N LEU A 247 -2.58 5.54 -0.88
CA LEU A 247 -2.11 6.17 -2.12
C LEU A 247 -0.83 5.53 -2.68
N ALA A 248 -0.72 4.21 -2.54
CA ALA A 248 0.44 3.45 -2.93
C ALA A 248 1.74 3.85 -2.20
N MET A 249 1.66 4.23 -0.91
CA MET A 249 2.81 4.55 -0.06
C MET A 249 2.86 3.70 1.21
N GLY A 250 3.93 2.91 1.39
CA GLY A 250 4.15 2.11 2.60
C GLY A 250 3.13 0.97 2.79
N ASP A 251 2.89 0.56 4.03
CA ASP A 251 2.03 -0.58 4.41
C ASP A 251 0.85 -0.20 5.32
N VAL A 252 0.69 1.10 5.58
CA VAL A 252 -0.38 1.64 6.43
C VAL A 252 -1.53 2.11 5.55
N TRP A 253 -2.73 1.67 5.86
CA TRP A 253 -3.98 1.98 5.16
C TRP A 253 -5.05 2.40 6.16
N PHE A 254 -6.21 2.86 5.69
CA PHE A 254 -7.26 3.36 6.60
C PHE A 254 -7.74 2.32 7.62
N GLY A 255 -7.59 1.02 7.31
CA GLY A 255 -7.98 -0.10 8.19
C GLY A 255 -6.88 -0.56 9.14
N GLY A 256 -5.66 -0.03 9.05
CA GLY A 256 -4.55 -0.39 9.92
C GLY A 256 -3.21 -0.54 9.18
N LYS A 257 -2.43 -1.56 9.53
CA LYS A 257 -1.11 -1.84 8.94
C LYS A 257 -1.04 -3.30 8.54
N THR A 258 -0.86 -3.56 7.24
CA THR A 258 -0.73 -4.94 6.75
C THR A 258 0.52 -5.59 7.34
N ARG A 259 0.32 -6.75 7.98
CA ARG A 259 1.33 -7.47 8.74
C ARG A 259 2.07 -8.47 7.88
N ASN A 260 3.31 -8.73 8.26
CA ASN A 260 4.15 -9.73 7.62
C ASN A 260 3.73 -11.14 8.11
N PRO A 261 3.39 -12.09 7.22
CA PRO A 261 3.01 -13.44 7.66
C PRO A 261 4.15 -14.23 8.31
N TRP A 262 5.41 -13.86 8.09
CA TRP A 262 6.57 -14.46 8.75
C TRP A 262 6.81 -13.92 10.18
N ASP A 263 6.35 -12.70 10.46
CA ASP A 263 6.43 -12.06 11.78
C ASP A 263 5.32 -11.01 11.88
N ILE A 264 4.20 -11.37 12.52
CA ILE A 264 3.00 -10.52 12.61
C ILE A 264 3.21 -9.25 13.45
N THR A 265 4.33 -9.14 14.17
CA THR A 265 4.71 -7.90 14.87
C THR A 265 5.25 -6.85 13.90
N ARG A 266 5.65 -7.26 12.68
CA ARG A 266 6.18 -6.41 11.61
C ARG A 266 5.14 -6.13 10.52
N GLY A 267 5.43 -5.08 9.75
CA GLY A 267 4.66 -4.74 8.56
C GLY A 267 5.16 -5.44 7.30
N SER A 268 4.30 -5.54 6.29
CA SER A 268 4.61 -6.16 5.00
C SER A 268 5.31 -5.24 3.98
N SER A 269 5.72 -4.04 4.40
CA SER A 269 6.29 -3.02 3.51
C SER A 269 5.34 -2.63 2.37
N GLY A 270 5.78 -1.72 1.51
CA GLY A 270 4.90 -1.00 0.61
C GLY A 270 5.28 -0.98 -0.86
N SER A 271 4.33 -0.67 -1.75
CA SER A 271 2.93 -0.39 -1.41
C SER A 271 1.97 -1.54 -1.64
N SER A 272 2.42 -2.61 -2.30
CA SER A 272 1.63 -3.83 -2.52
C SER A 272 1.65 -4.75 -1.29
N ALA A 273 1.38 -4.18 -0.12
CA ALA A 273 1.48 -4.85 1.18
C ALA A 273 0.53 -6.05 1.29
N GLY A 274 -0.75 -5.85 0.92
CA GLY A 274 -1.78 -6.90 0.93
C GLY A 274 -1.46 -8.04 -0.02
N PRO A 275 -1.20 -7.79 -1.33
CA PRO A 275 -0.77 -8.82 -2.26
C PRO A 275 0.43 -9.64 -1.77
N ALA A 276 1.49 -8.98 -1.29
CA ALA A 276 2.67 -9.68 -0.78
C ALA A 276 2.33 -10.55 0.44
N SER A 277 1.57 -10.01 1.40
CA SER A 277 1.16 -10.73 2.61
C SER A 277 0.24 -11.91 2.30
N ALA A 278 -0.74 -11.73 1.40
CA ALA A 278 -1.74 -12.74 1.08
C ALA A 278 -1.12 -13.92 0.33
N VAL A 279 -0.29 -13.65 -0.69
CA VAL A 279 0.40 -14.70 -1.45
C VAL A 279 1.39 -15.45 -0.56
N ALA A 280 2.20 -14.75 0.24
CA ALA A 280 3.16 -15.40 1.13
C ALA A 280 2.49 -16.27 2.24
N ALA A 281 1.24 -15.97 2.59
CA ALA A 281 0.45 -16.79 3.52
C ALA A 281 -0.43 -17.84 2.83
N GLY A 282 -0.34 -17.99 1.50
CA GLY A 282 -1.16 -18.91 0.71
C GLY A 282 -2.65 -18.60 0.85
N LEU A 283 -3.05 -17.33 0.77
CA LEU A 283 -4.45 -16.89 0.89
C LEU A 283 -5.11 -16.62 -0.46
N VAL A 284 -4.34 -16.58 -1.54
CA VAL A 284 -4.74 -16.42 -2.94
C VAL A 284 -3.72 -17.06 -3.86
#